data_AF-E3FJJ0-F1
#
_entry.id   AF-E3FJJ0-F1
#
_cell.length_a   1.000
_cell.length_b   1.000
_cell.length_c   1.000
_cell.angle_alpha   90.00
_cell.angle_beta   90.00
_cell.angle_gamma   90.00
#
_symmetry.space_group_name_H-M   'P 1'
#
loop_
_entity.id
_entity.type
_entity.pdbx_description
1 polymer ?
#
loop_
_entity_poly.entity_id
_entity_poly.type
_entity_poly.pdbx_seq_one_letter_code
_entity_poly.pdbx_strand_id
1 'polypeptide(L)'
;MFVESFTVTATPVLLKDGGIFLDGWRVGYSGQHAAAFVHDADGRTYAAYFDAERGKVISFGDVGGRIHPAIEGWARRFGPPVDIILKADPAARAPANLPQATAATPSPGEQVELRKVAASIWNGSLAASWNMNAEVGDILGTVTHEIMECSAAFNLVPKPVGWVPGWSYVTKSALSIVAYVTGVSRDRQYKGCVNSAAANWRSAIEMASADI
;
A
#
# COMPACT_ATOMS: atom_id res chain seq x y z
N MET A 1 -3.48 22.76 -4.88
CA MET A 1 -2.91 21.91 -3.80
C MET A 1 -3.33 20.45 -3.91
N PHE A 2 -4.60 20.05 -3.72
CA PHE A 2 -5.03 18.63 -3.84
C PHE A 2 -4.96 18.07 -5.28
N VAL A 3 -5.57 18.75 -6.26
CA VAL A 3 -5.58 18.29 -7.68
C VAL A 3 -4.16 18.26 -8.28
N GLU A 4 -3.31 19.19 -7.86
CA GLU A 4 -1.90 19.27 -8.27
C GLU A 4 -1.02 18.19 -7.64
N SER A 5 -1.56 17.40 -6.71
CA SER A 5 -0.89 16.25 -6.10
C SER A 5 -1.17 14.94 -6.84
N PHE A 6 -2.02 14.90 -7.88
CA PHE A 6 -2.33 13.66 -8.62
C PHE A 6 -1.67 13.60 -10.00
N THR A 7 -0.41 14.03 -10.12
CA THR A 7 0.31 13.81 -11.39
C THR A 7 0.69 12.34 -11.60
N VAL A 8 0.77 11.57 -10.51
CA VAL A 8 0.93 10.13 -10.48
C VAL A 8 -0.11 9.58 -9.51
N THR A 9 -0.82 8.53 -9.92
CA THR A 9 -1.77 7.79 -9.07
C THR A 9 -1.17 6.45 -8.68
N ALA A 10 -1.35 6.06 -7.43
CA ALA A 10 -1.14 4.69 -7.00
C ALA A 10 -2.21 3.77 -7.60
N THR A 11 -2.07 2.46 -7.37
CA THR A 11 -3.12 1.50 -7.74
C THR A 11 -4.40 1.79 -6.92
N PRO A 12 -5.56 2.01 -7.56
CA PRO A 12 -6.82 2.14 -6.84
C PRO A 12 -7.13 0.88 -6.04
N VAL A 13 -7.70 1.05 -4.85
CA VAL A 13 -8.03 -0.06 -3.96
C VAL A 13 -9.55 -0.12 -3.78
N LEU A 14 -10.14 -1.28 -4.06
CA LEU A 14 -11.51 -1.56 -3.69
C LEU A 14 -11.52 -1.94 -2.21
N LEU A 15 -12.21 -1.14 -1.40
CA LEU A 15 -12.36 -1.36 0.04
C LEU A 15 -13.38 -2.48 0.27
N LYS A 16 -13.28 -3.15 1.42
CA LYS A 16 -14.17 -4.27 1.77
C LYS A 16 -15.62 -3.85 1.97
N ASP A 17 -15.86 -2.59 2.30
CA ASP A 17 -17.20 -2.00 2.40
C ASP A 17 -17.79 -1.60 1.02
N GLY A 18 -17.07 -1.87 -0.06
CA GLY A 18 -17.45 -1.53 -1.43
C GLY A 18 -17.06 -0.12 -1.88
N GLY A 19 -16.40 0.66 -1.01
CA GLY A 19 -15.82 1.95 -1.37
C GLY A 19 -14.59 1.81 -2.26
N ILE A 20 -14.14 2.93 -2.84
CA ILE A 20 -12.91 3.01 -3.63
C ILE A 20 -11.98 4.00 -2.96
N PHE A 21 -10.75 3.56 -2.70
CA PHE A 21 -9.65 4.40 -2.28
C PHE A 21 -8.71 4.69 -3.46
N LEU A 22 -8.29 5.94 -3.57
CA LEU A 22 -7.28 6.40 -4.51
C LEU A 22 -6.26 7.26 -3.77
N ASP A 23 -4.98 7.09 -4.06
CA ASP A 23 -3.97 8.07 -3.67
C ASP A 23 -3.03 8.42 -4.81
N GLY A 24 -2.33 9.53 -4.65
CA GLY A 24 -1.42 10.04 -5.66
C GLY A 24 -0.43 11.06 -5.11
N TRP A 25 0.57 11.35 -5.92
CA TRP A 25 1.62 12.31 -5.59
C TRP A 25 2.15 13.06 -6.82
N ARG A 26 2.94 14.11 -6.53
CA ARG A 26 3.77 14.79 -7.53
C ARG A 26 4.92 13.88 -7.96
N VAL A 27 5.23 13.82 -9.26
CA VAL A 27 6.36 13.04 -9.81
C VAL A 27 7.63 13.27 -8.97
N GLY A 28 8.19 12.19 -8.41
CA GLY A 28 9.41 12.24 -7.59
C GLY A 28 9.20 12.56 -6.09
N TYR A 29 7.97 12.82 -5.64
CA TYR A 29 7.64 13.31 -4.30
C TYR A 29 6.59 12.45 -3.57
N SER A 30 6.62 11.13 -3.76
CA SER A 30 5.66 10.18 -3.15
C SER A 30 5.59 10.24 -1.62
N GLY A 31 6.67 10.66 -0.96
CA GLY A 31 6.75 10.86 0.48
C GLY A 31 6.59 12.31 0.96
N GLN A 32 6.34 13.29 0.08
CA GLN A 32 6.37 14.71 0.45
C GLN A 32 5.08 15.50 0.16
N HIS A 33 4.42 15.24 -0.97
CA HIS A 33 3.19 15.94 -1.38
C HIS A 33 2.18 14.96 -1.96
N ALA A 34 1.68 14.08 -1.11
CA ALA A 34 0.72 13.05 -1.48
C ALA A 34 -0.70 13.44 -1.05
N ALA A 35 -1.68 12.96 -1.79
CA ALA A 35 -3.09 13.15 -1.51
C ALA A 35 -3.82 11.81 -1.61
N ALA A 36 -4.90 11.66 -0.84
CA ALA A 36 -5.76 10.49 -0.82
C ALA A 36 -7.22 10.91 -0.96
N PHE A 37 -8.01 10.05 -1.58
CA PHE A 37 -9.44 10.20 -1.80
C PHE A 37 -10.12 8.87 -1.51
N VAL A 38 -11.28 8.93 -0.85
CA VAL A 38 -12.17 7.80 -0.64
C VAL A 38 -13.54 8.19 -1.16
N HIS A 39 -14.15 7.29 -1.91
CA HIS A 39 -15.57 7.32 -2.24
C HIS A 39 -16.23 6.06 -1.71
N ASP A 40 -17.08 6.21 -0.69
CA ASP A 40 -17.79 5.08 -0.09
C ASP A 40 -18.90 4.60 -1.02
N ALA A 41 -19.30 3.33 -0.85
CA ALA A 41 -20.45 2.76 -1.56
C ALA A 41 -21.77 3.50 -1.30
N ASP A 42 -21.89 4.18 -0.15
CA ASP A 42 -23.06 4.99 0.21
C ASP A 42 -23.01 6.43 -0.37
N GLY A 43 -21.99 6.74 -1.16
CA GLY A 43 -21.82 8.00 -1.87
C GLY A 43 -21.05 9.07 -1.08
N ARG A 44 -20.67 8.81 0.18
CA ARG A 44 -19.84 9.74 0.96
C ARG A 44 -18.45 9.88 0.37
N THR A 45 -17.83 11.04 0.60
CA THR A 45 -16.44 11.26 0.16
C THR A 45 -15.55 11.77 1.27
N TYR A 46 -14.31 11.32 1.24
CA TYR A 46 -13.26 11.79 2.12
C TYR A 46 -12.03 12.10 1.30
N ALA A 47 -11.30 13.12 1.70
CA ALA A 47 -10.05 13.50 1.07
C ALA A 47 -9.00 13.80 2.13
N ALA A 48 -7.74 13.60 1.80
CA ALA A 48 -6.64 14.04 2.63
C ALA A 48 -5.44 14.47 1.80
N TYR A 49 -4.61 15.31 2.39
CA TYR A 49 -3.33 15.74 1.82
C TYR A 49 -2.27 15.76 2.92
N PHE A 50 -1.07 15.29 2.58
CA PHE A 50 0.09 15.30 3.46
C PHE A 50 0.97 16.52 3.17
N ASP A 51 1.16 17.34 4.18
CA ASP A 51 2.09 18.47 4.20
C ASP A 51 3.40 18.03 4.87
N ALA A 52 4.40 17.68 4.07
CA ALA A 52 5.70 17.24 4.58
C ALA A 52 6.51 18.35 5.28
N GLU A 53 6.29 19.62 4.92
CA GLU A 53 7.00 20.72 5.59
C GLU A 53 6.57 20.84 7.05
N ARG A 54 5.32 20.48 7.33
CA ARG A 54 4.72 20.57 8.67
C ARG A 54 4.56 19.22 9.35
N GLY A 55 4.81 18.12 8.64
CA GLY A 55 4.56 16.76 9.12
C GLY A 55 3.09 16.53 9.51
N LYS A 56 2.15 17.04 8.70
CA LYS A 56 0.71 16.98 9.01
C LYS A 56 -0.11 16.35 7.90
N VAL A 57 -1.09 15.54 8.28
CA VAL A 57 -2.16 15.11 7.39
C VAL A 57 -3.36 16.02 7.63
N ILE A 58 -3.82 16.67 6.57
CA ILE A 58 -5.03 17.47 6.58
C ILE A 58 -6.12 16.62 5.94
N SER A 59 -7.12 16.22 6.72
CA SER A 59 -8.24 15.38 6.27
C SER A 59 -9.54 16.19 6.22
N PHE A 60 -10.32 15.92 5.19
CA PHE A 60 -11.62 16.50 4.87
C PHE A 60 -12.61 15.34 4.71
N GLY A 61 -13.85 15.52 5.16
CA GLY A 61 -14.89 14.53 4.93
C GLY A 61 -16.19 14.84 5.65
N ASP A 62 -17.21 14.07 5.27
CA ASP A 62 -18.60 14.30 5.65
C ASP A 62 -18.89 14.00 7.14
N VAL A 63 -18.04 13.23 7.84
CA VAL A 63 -18.34 12.77 9.21
C VAL A 63 -17.48 13.46 10.28
N GLY A 64 -18.07 14.46 10.93
CA GLY A 64 -17.97 14.71 12.38
C GLY A 64 -16.58 14.77 13.04
N GLY A 65 -15.52 15.11 12.30
CA GLY A 65 -14.17 15.12 12.84
C GLY A 65 -13.62 13.72 13.15
N ARG A 66 -13.97 12.70 12.36
CA ARG A 66 -13.25 11.41 12.36
C ARG A 66 -12.60 11.22 11.00
N ILE A 67 -11.36 10.76 11.02
CA ILE A 67 -10.64 10.41 9.81
C ILE A 67 -11.13 9.04 9.31
N HIS A 68 -11.22 8.88 7.99
CA HIS A 68 -11.62 7.60 7.39
C HIS A 68 -10.53 6.54 7.61
N PRO A 69 -10.86 5.28 7.97
CA PRO A 69 -9.86 4.23 8.24
C PRO A 69 -8.87 3.99 7.10
N ALA A 70 -9.32 4.07 5.84
CA ALA A 70 -8.43 3.97 4.68
C ALA A 70 -7.43 5.15 4.60
N ILE A 71 -7.84 6.36 5.02
CA ILE A 71 -6.94 7.53 5.11
C ILE A 71 -5.97 7.35 6.29
N GLU A 72 -6.40 6.81 7.42
CA GLU A 72 -5.48 6.44 8.51
C GLU A 72 -4.43 5.42 8.04
N GLY A 73 -4.85 4.41 7.29
CA GLY A 73 -3.96 3.42 6.67
C GLY A 73 -2.95 4.04 5.72
N TRP A 74 -3.42 4.91 4.84
CA TRP A 74 -2.56 5.70 3.95
C TRP A 74 -1.55 6.55 4.73
N ALA A 75 -1.98 7.25 5.79
CA ALA A 75 -1.12 8.14 6.57
C ALA A 75 0.08 7.44 7.21
N ARG A 76 -0.01 6.14 7.51
CA ARG A 76 1.11 5.34 8.06
C ARG A 76 2.33 5.28 7.15
N ARG A 77 2.19 5.60 5.86
CA ARG A 77 3.34 5.66 4.93
C ARG A 77 4.35 6.75 5.27
N PHE A 78 3.96 7.78 6.01
CA PHE A 78 4.80 8.96 6.28
C PHE A 78 5.58 8.88 7.61
N GLY A 79 5.40 7.82 8.41
CA GLY A 79 6.14 7.59 9.67
C GLY A 79 5.31 7.74 10.96
N PRO A 80 5.95 7.71 12.15
CA PRO A 80 5.29 7.79 13.46
C PRO A 80 4.70 9.18 13.76
N PRO A 81 3.79 9.28 14.76
CA PRO A 81 2.43 9.78 14.57
C PRO A 81 2.42 11.13 13.85
N VAL A 82 1.91 11.11 12.63
CA VAL A 82 1.64 12.32 11.86
C VAL A 82 0.50 13.08 12.53
N ASP A 83 0.66 14.39 12.71
CA ASP A 83 -0.41 15.24 13.25
C ASP A 83 -1.60 15.24 12.27
N ILE A 84 -2.75 14.76 12.72
CA ILE A 84 -3.98 14.77 11.92
C ILE A 84 -4.76 16.03 12.24
N ILE A 85 -4.99 16.86 11.23
CA ILE A 85 -5.88 18.01 11.28
C ILE A 85 -7.16 17.65 10.54
N LEU A 86 -8.28 17.70 11.25
CA LEU A 86 -9.61 17.45 10.72
C LEU A 86 -10.27 18.77 10.32
N LYS A 87 -10.75 18.86 9.09
CA LYS A 87 -11.60 19.95 8.61
C LYS A 87 -12.96 19.38 8.23
N ALA A 88 -13.99 19.78 8.99
CA ALA A 88 -15.36 19.34 8.75
C ALA A 88 -16.03 20.18 7.64
N ASP A 89 -16.85 19.53 6.83
CA ASP A 89 -17.86 20.15 5.97
C ASP A 89 -19.23 20.09 6.71
N PRO A 90 -20.07 21.14 6.79
CA PRO A 90 -21.18 21.20 7.75
C PRO A 90 -22.40 20.29 7.49
N ALA A 91 -22.35 19.36 6.55
CA ALA A 91 -23.52 18.56 6.18
C ALA A 91 -23.40 17.07 6.58
N ALA A 92 -24.26 16.69 7.54
CA ALA A 92 -24.89 15.38 7.71
C ALA A 92 -24.31 14.32 8.68
N ARG A 93 -25.21 13.34 8.96
CA ARG A 93 -25.29 12.38 10.08
C ARG A 93 -24.66 11.01 9.76
N ALA A 94 -24.26 10.28 10.81
CA ALA A 94 -23.59 8.97 10.74
C ALA A 94 -24.55 7.75 10.77
N PRO A 95 -24.15 6.61 10.16
CA PRO A 95 -24.40 5.29 10.77
C PRO A 95 -23.27 4.23 10.55
N ALA A 96 -23.60 2.97 10.90
CA ALA A 96 -22.79 1.91 11.52
C ALA A 96 -22.20 0.81 10.60
N ASN A 97 -21.23 0.07 11.17
CA ASN A 97 -20.44 -1.08 10.64
C ASN A 97 -21.24 -2.25 10.04
N LEU A 98 -20.57 -3.07 9.18
CA LEU A 98 -20.66 -4.55 8.98
C LEU A 98 -19.72 -5.00 7.79
N PRO A 99 -19.57 -6.30 7.40
CA PRO A 99 -18.54 -7.26 7.83
C PRO A 99 -17.53 -7.71 6.73
N GLN A 100 -16.41 -8.35 7.14
CA GLN A 100 -15.29 -8.83 6.29
C GLN A 100 -15.48 -10.23 5.69
N ALA A 101 -14.88 -10.47 4.50
CA ALA A 101 -14.82 -11.76 3.80
C ALA A 101 -13.46 -12.48 3.97
N THR A 102 -13.48 -13.81 4.03
CA THR A 102 -12.34 -14.69 4.37
C THR A 102 -11.78 -15.45 3.15
N ALA A 103 -10.52 -15.17 2.79
CA ALA A 103 -9.66 -16.07 2.01
C ALA A 103 -8.88 -17.01 2.97
N ALA A 104 -8.41 -18.16 2.49
CA ALA A 104 -7.67 -19.13 3.31
C ALA A 104 -6.41 -18.48 3.90
N THR A 105 -6.36 -18.38 5.23
CA THR A 105 -5.31 -17.67 5.96
C THR A 105 -3.97 -18.41 5.86
N PRO A 106 -2.86 -17.73 5.53
CA PRO A 106 -1.52 -18.31 5.56
C PRO A 106 -1.17 -18.84 6.96
N SER A 107 -0.55 -20.03 7.02
CA SER A 107 -0.05 -20.60 8.27
C SER A 107 1.07 -19.74 8.88
N PRO A 108 1.39 -19.89 10.19
CA PRO A 108 2.45 -19.09 10.81
C PRO A 108 3.81 -19.18 10.10
N GLY A 109 4.16 -20.35 9.57
CA GLY A 109 5.40 -20.53 8.79
C GLY A 109 5.36 -19.76 7.46
N GLU A 110 4.21 -19.79 6.77
CA GLU A 110 4.00 -19.04 5.53
C GLU A 110 4.02 -17.53 5.77
N GLN A 111 3.45 -17.05 6.89
CA GLN A 111 3.52 -15.64 7.29
C GLN A 111 4.96 -15.16 7.49
N VAL A 112 5.85 -16.03 8.00
CA VAL A 112 7.29 -15.71 8.10
C VAL A 112 7.91 -15.53 6.72
N GLU A 113 7.58 -16.38 5.75
CA GLU A 113 8.07 -16.26 4.38
C GLU A 113 7.54 -15.01 3.66
N LEU A 114 6.24 -14.72 3.81
CA LEU A 114 5.64 -13.47 3.31
C LEU A 114 6.34 -12.25 3.91
N ARG A 115 6.65 -12.28 5.21
CA ARG A 115 7.35 -11.18 5.88
C ARG A 115 8.76 -10.97 5.36
N LYS A 116 9.50 -12.03 5.01
CA LYS A 116 10.83 -11.91 4.39
C LYS A 116 10.75 -11.22 3.02
N VAL A 117 9.77 -11.59 2.21
CA VAL A 117 9.54 -10.96 0.90
C VAL A 117 9.15 -9.49 1.08
N ALA A 118 8.19 -9.19 1.95
CA ALA A 118 7.81 -7.82 2.28
C ALA A 118 9.01 -6.96 2.75
N ALA A 119 9.86 -7.52 3.61
CA ALA A 119 11.04 -6.83 4.11
C ALA A 119 12.08 -6.53 3.02
N SER A 120 12.16 -7.37 1.98
CA SER A 120 13.07 -7.15 0.84
C SER A 120 12.62 -5.99 -0.07
N ILE A 121 11.30 -5.70 -0.10
CA ILE A 121 10.70 -4.65 -0.94
C ILE A 121 10.61 -3.33 -0.18
N TRP A 122 10.06 -3.35 1.05
CA TRP A 122 9.77 -2.13 1.81
C TRP A 122 10.67 -1.86 3.00
N ASN A 123 11.53 -2.80 3.41
CA ASN A 123 12.30 -2.86 4.66
C ASN A 123 11.63 -3.64 5.81
N GLY A 124 12.46 -4.17 6.72
CA GLY A 124 12.04 -5.05 7.81
C GLY A 124 11.19 -4.40 8.90
N SER A 125 11.36 -3.10 9.16
CA SER A 125 10.56 -2.40 10.18
C SER A 125 9.10 -2.25 9.77
N LEU A 126 8.85 -1.91 8.49
CA LEU A 126 7.50 -1.84 7.93
C LEU A 126 6.86 -3.23 7.82
N ALA A 127 7.63 -4.21 7.32
CA ALA A 127 7.13 -5.58 7.21
C ALA A 127 6.77 -6.20 8.57
N ALA A 128 7.41 -5.77 9.65
CA ALA A 128 7.12 -6.26 11.00
C ALA A 128 5.79 -5.73 11.55
N SER A 129 5.31 -4.57 11.11
CA SER A 129 4.03 -4.01 11.56
C SER A 129 2.81 -4.59 10.86
N TRP A 130 2.98 -5.29 9.73
CA TRP A 130 1.85 -5.81 8.96
C TRP A 130 1.39 -7.19 9.43
N ASN A 131 0.08 -7.38 9.39
CA ASN A 131 -0.56 -8.68 9.46
C ASN A 131 -0.42 -9.38 8.11
N MET A 132 0.28 -10.52 8.08
CA MET A 132 0.55 -11.27 6.84
C MET A 132 -0.63 -12.17 6.47
N ASN A 133 -1.78 -11.57 6.20
CA ASN A 133 -2.96 -12.30 5.72
C ASN A 133 -2.84 -12.67 4.23
N ALA A 134 -3.85 -13.37 3.71
CA ALA A 134 -3.87 -13.80 2.31
C ALA A 134 -3.79 -12.62 1.34
N GLU A 135 -4.51 -11.53 1.62
CA GLU A 135 -4.56 -10.34 0.77
C GLU A 135 -3.21 -9.61 0.69
N VAL A 136 -2.52 -9.46 1.83
CA VAL A 136 -1.12 -8.98 1.85
C VAL A 136 -0.23 -9.89 1.00
N GLY A 137 -0.40 -11.21 1.11
CA GLY A 137 0.35 -12.16 0.29
C GLY A 137 0.07 -12.06 -1.20
N ASP A 138 -1.18 -11.79 -1.61
CA ASP A 138 -1.58 -11.59 -3.00
C ASP A 138 -0.97 -10.30 -3.58
N ILE A 139 -0.97 -9.23 -2.78
CA ILE A 139 -0.27 -7.98 -3.12
C ILE A 139 1.23 -8.24 -3.29
N LEU A 140 1.87 -9.01 -2.39
CA LEU A 140 3.29 -9.36 -2.52
C LEU A 140 3.57 -10.14 -3.83
N GLY A 141 2.67 -11.03 -4.25
CA GLY A 141 2.79 -11.76 -5.50
C GLY A 141 2.70 -10.85 -6.73
N THR A 142 1.81 -9.87 -6.68
CA THR A 142 1.62 -8.87 -7.75
C THR A 142 2.82 -7.94 -7.85
N VAL A 143 3.25 -7.37 -6.72
CA VAL A 143 4.41 -6.45 -6.66
C VAL A 143 5.69 -7.16 -7.13
N THR A 144 5.87 -8.43 -6.74
CA THR A 144 7.00 -9.24 -7.21
C THR A 144 6.99 -9.39 -8.73
N HIS A 145 5.82 -9.63 -9.32
CA HIS A 145 5.68 -9.75 -10.77
C HIS A 145 6.03 -8.45 -11.49
N GLU A 146 5.49 -7.33 -11.03
CA GLU A 146 5.79 -6.00 -11.61
C GLU A 146 7.29 -5.68 -11.57
N ILE A 147 7.96 -6.03 -10.46
CA ILE A 147 9.43 -5.87 -10.34
C ILE A 147 10.13 -6.73 -11.40
N MET A 148 9.74 -7.99 -11.58
CA MET A 148 10.33 -8.90 -12.56
C MET A 148 10.12 -8.42 -14.00
N GLU A 149 8.95 -7.87 -14.32
CA GLU A 149 8.64 -7.31 -15.64
C GLU A 149 9.46 -6.04 -15.92
N CYS A 150 9.47 -5.08 -14.98
CA CYS A 150 10.25 -3.86 -15.10
C CYS A 150 11.76 -4.15 -15.23
N SER A 151 12.25 -5.18 -14.56
CA SER A 151 13.65 -5.62 -14.60
C SER A 151 13.86 -6.84 -15.51
N ALA A 152 13.07 -6.96 -16.59
CA ALA A 152 13.17 -8.08 -17.53
C ALA A 152 14.57 -8.26 -18.15
N ALA A 153 15.38 -7.20 -18.26
CA ALA A 153 16.75 -7.29 -18.77
C ALA A 153 17.81 -7.55 -17.67
N PHE A 154 17.42 -7.59 -16.39
CA PHE A 154 18.33 -7.93 -15.30
C PHE A 154 18.63 -9.43 -15.27
N ASN A 155 19.92 -9.79 -15.30
CA ASN A 155 20.40 -11.17 -15.40
C ASN A 155 21.49 -11.54 -14.38
N LEU A 156 21.82 -10.66 -13.42
CA LEU A 156 22.84 -10.94 -12.40
C LEU A 156 22.39 -11.97 -11.35
N VAL A 157 21.07 -12.12 -11.16
CA VAL A 157 20.46 -13.10 -10.27
C VAL A 157 19.37 -13.84 -11.04
N PRO A 158 19.26 -15.18 -10.90
CA PRO A 158 18.17 -15.93 -11.52
C PRO A 158 16.80 -15.38 -11.10
N LYS A 159 15.91 -15.20 -12.07
CA LYS A 159 14.54 -14.80 -11.80
C LYS A 159 13.77 -15.96 -11.17
N PRO A 160 12.83 -15.67 -10.26
CA PRO A 160 11.79 -16.62 -9.92
C PRO A 160 11.07 -17.09 -11.19
N VAL A 161 10.95 -18.40 -11.39
CA VAL A 161 10.33 -18.99 -12.60
C VAL A 161 8.92 -19.48 -12.29
N GLY A 162 8.08 -19.58 -13.31
CA GLY A 162 6.74 -20.14 -13.18
C GLY A 162 5.83 -19.31 -12.28
N TRP A 163 5.83 -18.00 -12.46
CA TRP A 163 4.95 -17.10 -11.72
C TRP A 163 3.48 -17.55 -11.83
N VAL A 164 2.81 -17.60 -10.68
CA VAL A 164 1.38 -17.85 -10.55
C VAL A 164 0.81 -16.76 -9.63
N PRO A 165 -0.32 -16.15 -9.98
CA PRO A 165 -0.99 -15.19 -9.11
C PRO A 165 -1.29 -15.76 -7.72
N GLY A 166 -1.06 -14.95 -6.69
CA GLY A 166 -1.50 -15.21 -5.32
C GLY A 166 -0.40 -15.58 -4.33
N TRP A 167 -0.74 -15.53 -3.05
CA TRP A 167 0.19 -15.63 -1.93
C TRP A 167 0.95 -16.96 -1.85
N SER A 168 0.34 -18.06 -2.31
CA SER A 168 0.96 -19.39 -2.26
C SER A 168 2.21 -19.50 -3.14
N TYR A 169 2.28 -18.73 -4.23
CA TYR A 169 3.50 -18.63 -5.04
C TYR A 169 4.61 -17.94 -4.26
N VAL A 170 4.26 -16.85 -3.57
CA VAL A 170 5.21 -16.03 -2.79
C VAL A 170 5.87 -16.88 -1.71
N THR A 171 5.10 -17.68 -0.98
CA THR A 171 5.64 -18.52 0.11
C THR A 171 6.53 -19.64 -0.42
N LYS A 172 6.13 -20.31 -1.50
CA LYS A 172 6.92 -21.38 -2.15
C LYS A 172 8.22 -20.86 -2.76
N SER A 173 8.21 -19.62 -3.24
CA SER A 173 9.31 -19.01 -3.98
C SER A 173 10.09 -17.97 -3.15
N ALA A 174 9.80 -17.83 -1.85
CA ALA A 174 10.24 -16.71 -1.02
C ALA A 174 11.75 -16.46 -1.07
N LEU A 175 12.56 -17.52 -0.95
CA LEU A 175 14.02 -17.41 -1.03
C LEU A 175 14.48 -16.83 -2.38
N SER A 176 13.93 -17.33 -3.48
CA SER A 176 14.28 -16.85 -4.83
C SER A 176 13.84 -15.41 -5.06
N ILE A 177 12.65 -15.04 -4.55
CA ILE A 177 12.11 -13.69 -4.64
C ILE A 177 13.00 -12.72 -3.84
N VAL A 178 13.33 -13.05 -2.59
CA VAL A 178 14.19 -12.22 -1.73
C VAL A 178 15.56 -12.03 -2.36
N ALA A 179 16.17 -13.10 -2.88
CA ALA A 179 17.46 -13.02 -3.55
C ALA A 179 17.40 -12.12 -4.79
N TYR A 180 16.37 -12.27 -5.61
CA TYR A 180 16.16 -11.49 -6.82
C TYR A 180 15.93 -10.01 -6.51
N VAL A 181 14.96 -9.68 -5.65
CA VAL A 181 14.65 -8.31 -5.24
C VAL A 181 15.88 -7.64 -4.61
N THR A 182 16.63 -8.36 -3.78
CA THR A 182 17.88 -7.83 -3.21
C THR A 182 18.92 -7.54 -4.29
N GLY A 183 19.04 -8.41 -5.29
CA GLY A 183 19.93 -8.19 -6.44
C GLY A 183 19.54 -6.96 -7.26
N VAL A 184 18.27 -6.86 -7.61
CA VAL A 184 17.70 -5.73 -8.36
C VAL A 184 17.89 -4.42 -7.59
N SER A 185 17.64 -4.41 -6.28
CA SER A 185 17.81 -3.23 -5.42
C SER A 185 19.25 -2.72 -5.31
N ARG A 186 20.25 -3.59 -5.54
CA ARG A 186 21.67 -3.20 -5.54
C ARG A 186 22.14 -2.64 -6.87
N ASP A 187 21.39 -2.87 -7.94
CA ASP A 187 21.73 -2.36 -9.26
C ASP A 187 21.28 -0.91 -9.44
N ARG A 188 22.17 -0.05 -9.95
CA ARG A 188 21.90 1.39 -10.10
C ARG A 188 20.72 1.67 -11.06
N GLN A 189 20.58 0.88 -12.12
CA GLN A 189 19.57 1.04 -13.15
C GLN A 189 18.24 0.43 -12.69
N TYR A 190 18.27 -0.78 -12.15
CA TYR A 190 17.03 -1.53 -11.86
C TYR A 190 16.45 -1.32 -10.46
N LYS A 191 17.18 -0.69 -9.51
CA LYS A 191 16.60 -0.31 -8.20
C LYS A 191 15.35 0.56 -8.34
N GLY A 192 15.20 1.29 -9.45
CA GLY A 192 14.00 2.08 -9.76
C GLY A 192 12.74 1.22 -9.87
N CYS A 193 12.84 -0.02 -10.35
CA CYS A 193 11.73 -0.96 -10.44
C CYS A 193 11.18 -1.33 -9.06
N VAL A 194 12.06 -1.64 -8.11
CA VAL A 194 11.67 -1.96 -6.73
C VAL A 194 11.07 -0.73 -6.06
N ASN A 195 11.72 0.44 -6.18
CA ASN A 195 11.23 1.67 -5.57
C ASN A 195 9.86 2.10 -6.12
N SER A 196 9.65 1.97 -7.43
CA SER A 196 8.38 2.32 -8.06
C SER A 196 7.26 1.38 -7.64
N ALA A 197 7.48 0.07 -7.70
CA ALA A 197 6.49 -0.91 -7.28
C ALA A 197 6.18 -0.78 -5.77
N ALA A 198 7.21 -0.58 -4.94
CA ALA A 198 7.05 -0.32 -3.51
C ALA A 198 6.21 0.94 -3.24
N ALA A 199 6.44 2.03 -3.97
CA ALA A 199 5.65 3.25 -3.82
C ALA A 199 4.19 3.04 -4.26
N ASN A 200 3.97 2.42 -5.41
CA ASN A 200 2.64 2.18 -5.99
C ASN A 200 1.73 1.33 -5.11
N TRP A 201 2.29 0.37 -4.36
CA TRP A 201 1.52 -0.56 -3.55
C TRP A 201 1.56 -0.29 -2.04
N ARG A 202 2.22 0.80 -1.62
CA ARG A 202 2.40 1.14 -0.19
C ARG A 202 1.08 1.34 0.56
N SER A 203 0.07 1.93 -0.07
CA SER A 203 -1.27 2.10 0.51
C SER A 203 -2.06 0.81 0.55
N ALA A 204 -2.10 0.10 -0.58
CA ALA A 204 -2.84 -1.14 -0.71
C ALA A 204 -2.42 -2.16 0.35
N ILE A 205 -1.12 -2.32 0.59
CA ILE A 205 -0.63 -3.26 1.60
C ILE A 205 -0.98 -2.84 3.04
N GLU A 206 -1.12 -1.54 3.33
CA GLU A 206 -1.58 -1.06 4.65
C GLU A 206 -3.05 -1.34 4.89
N MET A 207 -3.88 -1.16 3.86
CA MET A 207 -5.32 -1.44 3.92
C MET A 207 -5.55 -2.94 4.03
N ALA A 208 -4.90 -3.74 3.17
CA ALA A 208 -4.94 -5.19 3.24
C ALA A 208 -4.48 -5.71 4.61
N SER A 209 -3.38 -5.18 5.15
CA SER A 209 -2.88 -5.55 6.49
C SER A 209 -3.86 -5.15 7.60
N ALA A 210 -4.59 -4.06 7.44
CA ALA A 210 -5.59 -3.59 8.40
C ALA A 210 -6.96 -4.24 8.19
N ASP A 211 -7.11 -5.06 7.15
CA ASP A 211 -8.33 -5.74 6.76
C ASP A 211 -9.47 -4.75 6.40
N ILE A 212 -9.13 -3.66 5.71
CA ILE A 212 -10.02 -2.55 5.29
C ILE A 212 -10.22 -2.58 3.79
#